data_AF-A0A537IXG8-F1
#
_entry.id   AF-A0A537IXG8-F1
#
_cell.length_a   1.000
_cell.length_b   1.000
_cell.length_c   1.000
_cell.angle_alpha   90.00
_cell.angle_beta   90.00
_cell.angle_gamma   90.00
#
_symmetry.space_group_name_H-M   'P 1'
#
loop_
_entity.id
_entity.type
_entity.pdbx_description
1 polymer ?
#
loop_
_entity_poly.entity_id
_entity_poly.type
_entity_poly.pdbx_seq_one_letter_code
_entity_poly.pdbx_strand_id
1 'polypeptide(L)'
;MLADWRSAPVDPKVRATLGFLEKLTLAPADVRPVDLEPVRAAGVSDEGVEDAIQVCVLFNIYDRLADSLSFYLPGPDGYAASGRSLLRRGYQL
;
A
#
# COMPACT_ATOMS: atom_id res chain seq x y z
N MET A 1 -9.09 14.46 -0.01
CA MET A 1 -9.79 13.29 -0.59
C MET A 1 -8.88 12.05 -0.72
N LEU A 2 -7.55 12.19 -0.83
CA LEU A 2 -6.60 11.05 -0.86
C LEU A 2 -5.92 10.74 0.49
N ALA A 3 -6.13 11.57 1.52
CA ALA A 3 -5.49 11.40 2.83
C ALA A 3 -6.11 10.29 3.69
N ASP A 4 -7.33 9.86 3.36
CA ASP A 4 -8.02 8.76 4.02
C ASP A 4 -8.53 7.79 2.95
N TRP A 5 -8.06 6.55 3.03
CA TRP A 5 -8.38 5.52 2.07
C TRP A 5 -9.84 5.07 2.15
N ARG A 6 -10.51 5.26 3.30
CA ARG A 6 -11.91 4.85 3.51
C ARG A 6 -12.88 5.69 2.71
N SER A 7 -12.59 6.98 2.56
CA SER A 7 -13.40 7.94 1.80
C SER A 7 -12.95 8.12 0.35
N ALA A 8 -11.83 7.50 -0.05
CA ALA A 8 -11.31 7.58 -1.41
C ALA A 8 -12.23 6.89 -2.44
N PRO A 9 -12.39 7.45 -3.67
CA PRO A 9 -13.22 6.89 -4.74
C PRO A 9 -12.47 5.78 -5.47
N VAL A 10 -12.11 4.72 -4.75
CA VAL A 10 -11.37 3.55 -5.29
C VAL A 10 -12.30 2.38 -5.54
N ASP A 11 -11.86 1.46 -6.40
CA ASP A 11 -12.55 0.21 -6.70
C ASP A 11 -12.82 -0.61 -5.42
N PRO A 12 -13.97 -1.30 -5.29
CA PRO A 12 -14.28 -2.13 -4.13
C PRO A 12 -13.21 -3.16 -3.78
N LYS A 13 -12.50 -3.73 -4.77
CA LYS A 13 -11.37 -4.65 -4.55
C LYS A 13 -10.24 -3.95 -3.81
N VAL A 14 -9.85 -2.77 -4.31
CA VAL A 14 -8.79 -1.95 -3.70
C VAL A 14 -9.18 -1.58 -2.27
N ARG A 15 -10.43 -1.17 -2.04
CA ARG A 15 -10.92 -0.83 -0.69
C ARG A 15 -10.86 -2.02 0.27
N ALA A 16 -11.30 -3.20 -0.16
CA ALA A 16 -11.26 -4.41 0.68
C ALA A 16 -9.81 -4.80 1.01
N THR A 17 -8.92 -4.78 0.02
CA THR A 17 -7.49 -5.04 0.21
C THR A 17 -6.86 -4.05 1.20
N LEU A 18 -7.13 -2.75 1.07
CA LEU A 18 -6.58 -1.74 1.99
C LEU A 18 -7.05 -1.93 3.44
N GLY A 19 -8.29 -2.38 3.66
CA GLY A 19 -8.77 -2.73 5.00
C GLY A 19 -8.00 -3.89 5.61
N PHE A 20 -7.70 -4.93 4.83
CA PHE A 20 -6.87 -6.05 5.28
C PHE A 20 -5.41 -5.61 5.54
N LEU A 21 -4.82 -4.82 4.64
CA LEU A 21 -3.43 -4.35 4.78
C LEU A 21 -3.24 -3.41 5.98
N GLU A 22 -4.26 -2.64 6.36
CA GLU A 22 -4.25 -1.84 7.59
C GLU A 22 -4.12 -2.73 8.83
N LYS A 23 -4.92 -3.81 8.92
CA LYS A 23 -4.78 -4.79 10.01
C LYS A 23 -3.42 -5.46 10.00
N LEU A 24 -2.93 -5.88 8.82
CA LEU A 24 -1.61 -6.47 8.68
C LEU A 24 -0.50 -5.53 9.15
N THR A 25 -0.66 -4.22 8.96
CA THR A 25 0.32 -3.20 9.35
C THR A 25 0.29 -2.91 10.85
N LEU A 26 -0.91 -2.76 11.44
CA LEU A 26 -1.07 -2.32 12.82
C LEU A 26 -1.10 -3.47 13.85
N ALA A 27 -1.60 -4.64 13.44
CA ALA A 27 -1.79 -5.80 14.30
C ALA A 27 -1.48 -7.12 13.56
N PRO A 28 -0.26 -7.31 13.02
CA PRO A 28 0.10 -8.49 12.22
C PRO A 28 -0.09 -9.81 12.99
N ALA A 29 0.13 -9.81 14.30
CA ALA A 29 -0.04 -11.01 15.15
C ALA A 29 -1.51 -11.48 15.24
N ASP A 30 -2.46 -10.58 15.00
CA ASP A 30 -3.91 -10.86 15.09
C ASP A 30 -4.53 -11.21 13.74
N VAL A 31 -3.74 -11.24 12.66
CA VAL A 31 -4.22 -11.62 11.32
C VAL A 31 -4.56 -13.11 11.30
N ARG A 32 -5.77 -13.41 10.82
CA ARG A 32 -6.34 -14.74 10.71
C ARG A 32 -6.86 -14.96 9.29
N PRO A 33 -7.05 -16.22 8.85
CA PRO A 33 -7.62 -16.51 7.52
C PRO A 33 -8.98 -15.84 7.26
N VAL A 34 -9.80 -15.64 8.31
CA VAL A 34 -11.12 -14.98 8.19
C VAL A 34 -11.01 -13.52 7.73
N ASP A 35 -9.88 -12.85 7.95
CA ASP A 35 -9.68 -11.47 7.53
C ASP A 35 -9.54 -11.33 6.00
N LEU A 36 -9.29 -12.43 5.29
CA LEU A 36 -9.23 -12.46 3.82
C LEU A 36 -10.60 -12.66 3.17
N GLU A 37 -11.62 -13.08 3.92
CA GLU A 37 -12.95 -13.35 3.37
C GLU A 37 -13.57 -12.10 2.70
N PRO A 38 -13.51 -10.88 3.29
CA PRO A 38 -13.98 -9.68 2.60
C PRO A 38 -13.20 -9.36 1.31
N VAL A 39 -11.90 -9.66 1.30
CA VAL A 39 -11.00 -9.42 0.16
C VAL A 39 -11.35 -10.35 -1.00
N ARG A 40 -11.55 -11.64 -0.69
CA ARG A 40 -12.01 -12.65 -1.66
C ARG A 40 -13.43 -12.39 -2.15
N ALA A 41 -14.34 -11.99 -1.26
CA ALA A 41 -15.72 -11.63 -1.62
C ALA A 41 -15.78 -10.43 -2.58
N ALA A 42 -14.82 -9.51 -2.52
CA ALA A 42 -14.68 -8.42 -3.49
C ALA A 42 -14.13 -8.90 -4.86
N GLY A 43 -13.68 -10.16 -4.97
CA GLY A 43 -13.19 -10.76 -6.20
C GLY A 43 -11.69 -10.56 -6.44
N VAL A 44 -10.90 -10.39 -5.38
CA VAL A 44 -9.43 -10.43 -5.44
C VAL A 44 -8.98 -11.90 -5.44
N SER A 45 -8.08 -12.27 -6.36
CA SER A 45 -7.50 -13.61 -6.42
C SER A 45 -6.51 -13.84 -5.27
N ASP A 46 -6.24 -15.10 -4.92
CA ASP A 46 -5.21 -15.41 -3.92
C ASP A 46 -3.82 -14.88 -4.34
N GLU A 47 -3.49 -14.93 -5.63
CA GLU A 47 -2.26 -14.30 -6.18
C GLU A 47 -2.26 -12.78 -5.96
N GLY A 48 -3.39 -12.10 -6.20
CA GLY A 48 -3.49 -10.66 -5.93
C GLY A 48 -3.43 -10.30 -4.45
N VAL A 49 -3.90 -11.19 -3.57
CA VAL A 49 -3.70 -11.05 -2.12
C VAL A 49 -2.22 -11.20 -1.77
N GLU A 50 -1.54 -12.20 -2.32
CA GLU A 50 -0.10 -12.41 -2.11
C GLU A 50 0.71 -11.19 -2.56
N ASP A 51 0.48 -10.69 -3.77
CA ASP A 51 1.13 -9.49 -4.30
C ASP A 51 0.92 -8.27 -3.38
N ALA A 52 -0.32 -8.07 -2.92
CA ALA A 52 -0.65 -6.97 -2.03
C ALA A 52 0.08 -7.09 -0.67
N ILE A 53 0.19 -8.31 -0.13
CA ILE A 53 0.96 -8.58 1.10
C ILE A 53 2.43 -8.27 0.88
N GLN A 54 3.03 -8.73 -0.22
CA GLN A 54 4.45 -8.50 -0.52
C GLN A 54 4.75 -7.00 -0.59
N VAL A 55 3.94 -6.23 -1.33
CA VAL A 55 4.09 -4.76 -1.42
C VAL A 55 3.94 -4.11 -0.03
N CYS A 56 2.91 -4.49 0.73
CA CYS A 56 2.68 -3.95 2.07
C CYS A 56 3.85 -4.22 3.03
N VAL A 57 4.41 -5.42 3.02
CA VAL A 57 5.53 -5.80 3.88
C VAL A 57 6.81 -5.04 3.48
N LEU A 58 7.05 -4.84 2.19
CA LEU A 58 8.19 -4.03 1.72
C LEU A 58 8.09 -2.59 2.23
N PHE A 59 6.92 -1.95 2.13
CA PHE A 59 6.73 -0.60 2.68
C PHE A 59 6.89 -0.57 4.20
N ASN A 60 6.38 -1.56 4.93
CA ASN A 60 6.62 -1.68 6.36
C ASN A 60 8.12 -1.70 6.71
N ILE A 61 8.96 -2.36 5.90
CA ILE A 61 10.42 -2.36 6.08
C ILE A 61 11.01 -0.99 5.70
N TYR A 62 10.65 -0.44 4.55
CA TYR A 62 11.22 0.81 4.05
C TYR A 62 10.89 2.01 4.94
N ASP A 63 9.65 2.11 5.43
CA ASP A 63 9.22 3.19 6.31
C ASP A 63 10.03 3.15 7.62
N ARG A 64 10.23 1.96 8.20
CA ARG A 64 11.06 1.77 9.41
C ARG A 64 12.51 2.14 9.18
N LEU A 65 13.08 1.80 8.01
CA LEU A 65 14.44 2.18 7.65
C LEU A 65 14.56 3.70 7.44
N ALA A 66 13.60 4.31 6.73
CA ALA A 66 13.58 5.73 6.47
C ALA A 66 13.50 6.54 7.78
N ASP A 67 12.63 6.13 8.69
CA ASP A 67 12.48 6.75 10.01
C ASP A 67 13.73 6.56 10.87
N SER A 68 14.29 5.34 10.90
CA SER A 68 15.46 5.01 11.74
C SER A 68 16.75 5.67 11.25
N LEU A 69 16.90 5.82 9.93
CA LEU A 69 18.11 6.34 9.29
C LEU A 69 17.96 7.79 8.83
N SER A 70 16.82 8.43 9.14
CA SER A 70 16.52 9.82 8.76
C SER A 70 16.73 10.09 7.27
N PHE A 71 16.12 9.25 6.43
CA PHE A 71 16.18 9.45 4.98
C PHE A 71 15.62 10.81 4.60
N TYR A 72 16.26 11.45 3.62
CA TYR A 72 15.71 12.68 3.03
C TYR A 72 14.44 12.37 2.25
N LEU A 73 13.33 12.98 2.65
CA LEU A 73 12.07 12.93 1.92
C LEU A 73 11.85 14.26 1.17
N PRO A 74 11.57 14.22 -0.15
CA PRO A 74 11.26 15.43 -0.89
C PRO A 74 10.02 16.15 -0.35
N GLY A 75 9.96 17.47 -0.50
CA GLY A 75 8.72 18.22 -0.29
C GLY A 75 7.66 17.92 -1.36
N PRO A 76 6.45 18.47 -1.25
CA PRO A 76 5.34 18.24 -2.19
C PRO A 76 5.72 18.45 -3.67
N ASP A 77 6.47 19.50 -3.97
CA ASP A 77 6.93 19.80 -5.33
C ASP A 77 7.93 18.76 -5.86
N GLY A 78 8.75 18.21 -4.96
CA GLY A 78 9.71 17.15 -5.27
C GLY A 78 8.99 15.85 -5.64
N TYR A 79 7.99 15.43 -4.86
CA TYR A 79 7.16 14.27 -5.21
C TYR A 79 6.40 14.48 -6.52
N ALA A 80 5.85 15.68 -6.75
CA ALA A 80 5.17 16.00 -8.01
C ALA A 80 6.14 15.93 -9.22
N ALA A 81 7.39 16.38 -9.06
CA ALA A 81 8.42 16.27 -10.10
C ALA A 81 8.79 14.80 -10.37
N SER A 82 8.98 14.00 -9.32
CA SER A 82 9.24 12.57 -9.44
C SER A 82 8.11 11.83 -10.14
N GLY A 83 6.85 12.12 -9.79
CA GLY A 83 5.67 11.53 -10.44
C GLY A 83 5.62 11.84 -11.94
N ARG A 84 5.92 13.10 -12.33
CA ARG A 84 6.02 13.46 -13.76
C ARG A 84 7.16 12.74 -14.48
N SER A 85 8.29 12.51 -13.80
CA SER A 85 9.42 11.76 -14.37
C SER A 85 9.06 10.30 -14.60
N LEU A 86 8.47 9.63 -13.61
CA LEU A 86 7.99 8.24 -13.71
C LEU A 86 6.95 8.08 -14.83
N LEU A 87 6.00 9.02 -14.96
CA LEU A 87 5.03 8.99 -16.05
C LEU A 87 5.69 9.08 -17.44
N ARG A 88 6.77 9.86 -17.56
CA ARG A 88 7.46 10.07 -18.86
C ARG A 88 8.48 8.99 -19.20
N ARG A 89 9.17 8.42 -18.20
CA ARG A 89 10.35 7.57 -18.39
C ARG A 89 10.20 6.15 -17.83
N GLY A 90 9.11 5.89 -17.09
CA GLY A 90 8.93 4.63 -16.38
C GLY A 90 10.02 4.41 -15.33
N TYR A 91 10.33 3.14 -15.08
CA TYR A 91 11.39 2.70 -14.15
C TYR A 91 12.74 2.48 -14.85
N GLN A 92 13.00 3.14 -15.99
CA GLN A 92 14.30 3.04 -16.64
C GLN A 92 15.36 3.68 -15.75
N LEU A 93 16.36 2.87 -15.34
CA LEU A 93 17.58 3.29 -14.64
C LEU A 93 18.45 4.16 -15.56
#